data_AF-A0A540MHS7-F1
#
_entry.id   AF-A0A540MHS7-F1
#
_cell.length_a   1.000
_cell.length_b   1.000
_cell.length_c   1.000
_cell.angle_alpha   90.00
_cell.angle_beta   90.00
_cell.angle_gamma   90.00
#
_symmetry.space_group_name_H-M   'P 1'
#
loop_
_entity.id
_entity.type
_entity.pdbx_description
1 polymer ?
#
loop_
_entity_poly.entity_id
_entity_poly.type
_entity_poly.pdbx_seq_one_letter_code
_entity_poly.pdbx_strand_id
1 'polypeptide(L)'
;MCILVNAVKRQPLELLLEGRISNALVEVGPSITLASLSEVLAAFAVGSFIPMPACRVFSMFAALAVLLDFLLQVTAFVALIVFDFRRTEDKRVDCFPCMKISSYANSDKGIDQNNPGLLTRYMKEIHAPNLSLWGVKMVVISIFVAFALASIALCTRIQPGLEQQIVLPRDSYLQGYFNNVSEYLRIGPPLYFVVKNFNYSISFDFSSKCPMVAIHQNYYFL
;
A
#
# COMPACT_ATOMS: atom_id res chain seq x y z
N MET A 1 10.69 8.85 8.29
CA MET A 1 11.83 9.80 8.16
C MET A 1 11.45 11.28 8.30
N CYS A 2 10.62 11.87 7.42
CA CYS A 2 10.34 13.32 7.40
C CYS A 2 9.78 13.88 8.72
N ILE A 3 8.90 13.14 9.39
CA ILE A 3 8.29 13.55 10.66
C ILE A 3 9.36 13.71 11.75
N LEU A 4 10.31 12.77 11.80
CA LEU A 4 11.41 12.80 12.78
C LEU A 4 12.33 13.99 12.55
N VAL A 5 12.74 14.27 11.31
CA VAL A 5 13.58 15.43 10.97
C VAL A 5 12.89 16.74 11.34
N ASN A 6 11.59 16.86 11.03
CA ASN A 6 10.82 18.04 11.38
C ASN A 6 10.67 18.20 12.90
N ALA A 7 10.53 17.11 13.65
CA ALA A 7 10.47 17.17 15.11
C ALA A 7 11.79 17.62 15.73
N VAL A 8 12.94 17.13 15.25
CA VAL A 8 14.26 17.59 15.72
C VAL A 8 14.47 19.07 15.44
N LYS A 9 14.04 19.56 14.27
CA LYS A 9 14.11 21.00 13.91
C LYS A 9 13.25 21.90 14.80
N ARG A 10 12.20 21.36 15.44
CA ARG A 10 11.31 22.11 16.34
C ARG A 10 11.83 22.23 17.78
N GLN A 11 12.78 21.39 18.19
CA GLN A 11 13.29 21.38 19.56
C GLN A 11 14.17 22.61 19.86
N PRO A 12 14.13 23.17 21.08
CA PRO A 12 14.89 24.35 21.46
C PRO A 12 16.41 24.12 21.36
N LEU A 13 17.16 25.16 20.96
CA LEU A 13 18.61 25.10 20.69
C LEU A 13 19.47 25.11 21.98
N GLU A 14 18.87 25.33 23.15
CA GLU A 14 19.59 25.45 24.43
C GLU A 14 20.06 24.10 25.00
N LEU A 15 19.51 22.99 24.51
CA LEU A 15 19.86 21.64 24.94
C LEU A 15 21.00 21.05 24.10
N LEU A 16 21.82 20.21 24.73
CA LEU A 16 22.86 19.41 24.05
C LEU A 16 22.22 18.56 22.94
N LEU A 17 22.94 18.37 21.82
CA LEU A 17 22.41 17.72 20.61
C LEU A 17 21.73 16.37 20.90
N GLU A 18 22.33 15.55 21.75
CA GLU A 18 21.79 14.25 22.16
C GLU A 18 20.45 14.39 22.89
N GLY A 19 20.30 15.40 23.75
CA GLY A 19 19.06 15.70 24.46
C GLY A 19 17.94 16.16 23.51
N ARG A 20 18.27 16.96 22.50
CA ARG A 20 17.29 17.42 21.48
C ARG A 20 16.75 16.25 20.66
N ILE A 21 17.63 15.35 20.23
CA ILE A 21 17.25 14.17 19.44
C ILE A 21 16.46 13.18 20.31
N SER A 22 16.87 12.98 21.57
CA SER A 22 16.14 12.15 22.52
C SER A 22 14.70 12.66 22.74
N ASN A 23 14.53 13.95 23.02
CA ASN A 23 13.19 14.54 23.22
C ASN A 23 12.32 14.44 21.97
N ALA A 24 12.88 14.72 20.78
CA ALA A 24 12.16 14.56 19.52
C ALA A 24 11.75 13.10 19.24
N LEU A 25 12.61 12.14 19.59
CA LEU A 25 12.35 10.71 19.44
C LEU A 25 11.29 10.23 20.45
N VAL A 26 11.26 10.77 21.66
CA VAL A 26 10.21 10.47 22.65
C VAL A 26 8.85 11.00 22.20
N GLU A 27 8.80 12.18 21.57
CA GLU A 27 7.57 12.78 21.07
C GLU A 27 6.99 12.02 19.86
N VAL A 28 7.83 11.67 18.89
CA VAL A 28 7.37 11.11 17.59
C VAL A 28 7.53 9.59 17.48
N GLY A 29 8.45 9.00 18.24
CA GLY A 29 8.77 7.58 18.23
C GLY A 29 7.55 6.67 18.42
N PRO A 30 6.66 6.92 19.41
CA PRO A 30 5.46 6.11 19.60
C PRO A 30 4.51 6.11 18.41
N SER A 31 4.41 7.22 17.67
CA SER A 31 3.57 7.31 16.47
C SER A 31 4.16 6.51 15.32
N ILE A 32 5.49 6.55 15.15
CA ILE A 32 6.21 5.78 14.13
C ILE A 32 6.08 4.28 14.40
N THR A 33 6.28 3.86 15.65
CA THR A 33 6.22 2.44 16.05
C THR A 33 4.81 1.89 15.92
N LEU A 34 3.79 2.67 16.29
CA LEU A 34 2.39 2.27 16.15
C LEU A 34 2.02 2.10 14.67
N ALA A 35 2.43 3.03 13.81
CA ALA A 35 2.17 2.97 12.37
C ALA A 35 2.86 1.76 11.71
N SER A 36 4.15 1.54 11.96
CA SER A 36 4.85 0.40 11.37
C SER A 36 4.31 -0.94 11.88
N LEU A 37 3.98 -1.02 13.17
CA LEU A 37 3.40 -2.22 13.75
C LEU A 37 2.00 -2.52 13.20
N SER A 38 1.17 -1.49 13.02
CA SER A 38 -0.17 -1.67 12.44
C SER A 38 -0.11 -2.05 10.96
N GLU A 39 0.83 -1.51 10.17
CA GLU A 39 1.04 -1.92 8.78
C GLU A 39 1.48 -3.39 8.69
N VAL A 40 2.49 -3.80 9.47
CA VAL A 40 2.99 -5.17 9.46
C VAL A 40 1.92 -6.16 9.96
N LEU A 41 1.29 -5.87 11.10
CA LEU A 41 0.35 -6.80 11.74
C LEU A 41 -1.07 -6.74 11.14
N ALA A 42 -1.64 -5.55 10.98
CA ALA A 42 -3.03 -5.41 10.56
C ALA A 42 -3.21 -5.50 9.04
N ALA A 43 -2.26 -4.96 8.26
CA ALA A 43 -2.39 -4.96 6.81
C ALA A 43 -1.73 -6.19 6.17
N PHE A 44 -0.41 -6.34 6.31
CA PHE A 44 0.32 -7.34 5.54
C PHE A 44 0.24 -8.76 6.11
N ALA A 45 0.24 -8.93 7.44
CA ALA A 45 0.06 -10.25 8.05
C ALA A 45 -1.35 -10.80 7.79
N VAL A 46 -2.39 -9.96 7.84
CA VAL A 46 -3.75 -10.35 7.46
C VAL A 46 -3.82 -10.69 5.96
N GLY A 47 -3.14 -9.90 5.11
CA GLY A 47 -3.03 -10.16 3.67
C GLY A 47 -2.37 -11.51 3.31
N SER A 48 -1.51 -12.03 4.18
CA SER A 48 -0.88 -13.35 4.00
C SER A 48 -1.89 -14.53 4.07
N PHE A 49 -3.01 -14.36 4.77
CA PHE A 49 -4.04 -15.40 4.87
C PHE A 49 -4.91 -15.55 3.61
N ILE A 50 -4.77 -14.63 2.64
CA ILE A 50 -5.55 -14.66 1.40
C ILE A 50 -5.19 -15.94 0.59
N PRO A 51 -6.19 -16.66 0.02
CA PRO A 51 -5.97 -17.90 -0.74
C PRO A 51 -5.30 -17.67 -2.10
N MET A 52 -5.31 -16.43 -2.61
CA MET A 52 -4.64 -16.05 -3.86
C MET A 52 -3.11 -16.03 -3.66
N PRO A 53 -2.35 -16.93 -4.33
CA PRO A 53 -0.91 -17.12 -4.05
C PRO A 53 -0.06 -15.89 -4.40
N ALA A 54 -0.41 -15.15 -5.45
CA ALA A 54 0.29 -13.93 -5.84
C ALA A 54 0.22 -12.85 -4.74
N CYS A 55 -0.99 -12.57 -4.22
CA CYS A 55 -1.19 -11.62 -3.14
C CYS A 55 -0.53 -12.06 -1.83
N ARG A 56 -0.51 -13.36 -1.55
CA ARG A 56 0.15 -13.92 -0.36
C ARG A 56 1.65 -13.66 -0.37
N VAL A 57 2.33 -14.01 -1.46
CA VAL A 57 3.79 -13.81 -1.59
C VAL A 57 4.14 -12.33 -1.56
N PHE A 58 3.37 -11.49 -2.27
CA PHE A 58 3.51 -10.04 -2.20
C PHE A 58 3.40 -9.51 -0.76
N SER A 59 2.36 -9.93 -0.03
CA SER A 59 2.12 -9.48 1.35
C SER A 59 3.23 -9.94 2.31
N MET A 60 3.77 -11.14 2.14
CA MET A 60 4.91 -11.63 2.93
C MET A 60 6.17 -10.78 2.70
N PHE A 61 6.51 -10.48 1.45
CA PHE A 61 7.67 -9.62 1.16
C PHE A 61 7.46 -8.19 1.66
N ALA A 62 6.27 -7.62 1.50
CA ALA A 62 5.94 -6.29 1.99
C ALA A 62 6.02 -6.20 3.52
N ALA A 63 5.48 -7.19 4.25
CA ALA A 63 5.59 -7.26 5.71
C ALA A 63 7.05 -7.23 6.17
N LEU A 64 7.90 -8.04 5.54
CA LEU A 64 9.33 -8.09 5.87
C LEU A 64 10.04 -6.79 5.50
N ALA A 65 9.72 -6.19 4.35
CA ALA A 65 10.30 -4.92 3.92
C ALA A 65 9.95 -3.78 4.88
N VAL A 66 8.69 -3.65 5.31
CA VAL A 66 8.26 -2.62 6.27
C VAL A 66 8.88 -2.85 7.65
N LEU A 67 9.00 -4.10 8.09
CA LEU A 67 9.68 -4.43 9.34
C LEU A 67 11.16 -4.03 9.31
N LEU A 68 11.86 -4.36 8.23
CA LEU A 68 13.26 -3.96 8.05
C LEU A 68 13.43 -2.45 7.92
N ASP A 69 12.53 -1.77 7.19
CA ASP A 69 12.51 -0.31 7.10
C ASP A 69 12.33 0.33 8.48
N PHE A 70 11.43 -0.20 9.31
CA PHE A 70 11.28 0.27 10.68
C PHE A 70 12.56 0.09 11.51
N LEU A 71 13.22 -1.07 11.44
CA LEU A 71 14.47 -1.33 12.16
C LEU A 71 15.58 -0.38 11.70
N LEU A 72 15.75 -0.19 10.39
CA LEU A 72 16.71 0.75 9.82
C LEU A 72 16.37 2.20 10.16
N GLN A 73 15.08 2.54 10.22
CA GLN A 73 14.61 3.89 10.56
C GLN A 73 14.88 4.24 12.03
N VAL A 74 14.73 3.30 12.96
CA VAL A 74 14.99 3.56 14.40
C VAL A 74 16.48 3.50 14.74
N THR A 75 17.28 2.74 13.99
CA THR A 75 18.72 2.58 14.28
C THR A 75 19.58 3.45 13.36
N ALA A 76 19.76 3.04 12.10
CA ALA A 76 20.66 3.66 11.15
C ALA A 76 20.27 5.11 10.84
N PHE A 77 18.99 5.38 10.60
CA PHE A 77 18.53 6.72 10.27
C PHE A 77 18.65 7.70 11.44
N VAL A 78 18.36 7.26 12.68
CA VAL A 78 18.58 8.09 13.88
C VAL A 78 20.06 8.42 14.05
N ALA A 79 20.96 7.44 13.85
CA ALA A 79 22.40 7.66 13.91
C ALA A 79 22.88 8.64 12.83
N LEU A 80 22.38 8.51 11.60
CA LEU A 80 22.68 9.44 10.50
C LEU A 80 22.19 10.86 10.80
N ILE A 81 21.00 11.02 11.40
CA ILE A 81 20.50 12.32 11.87
C ILE A 81 21.45 12.94 12.90
N VAL A 82 21.88 12.18 13.90
CA VAL A 82 22.84 12.68 14.91
C VAL A 82 24.11 13.17 14.21
N PHE A 83 24.65 12.39 13.27
CA PHE A 83 25.85 12.76 12.52
C PHE A 83 25.65 14.01 11.66
N ASP A 84 24.49 14.14 11.01
CA ASP A 84 24.12 15.28 10.17
C ASP A 84 24.01 16.58 10.97
N PHE A 85 23.40 16.53 12.15
CA PHE A 85 23.33 17.68 13.04
C PHE A 85 24.70 18.04 13.65
N ARG A 86 25.54 17.06 14.02
CA ARG A 86 26.93 17.35 14.45
C ARG A 86 27.72 18.06 13.36
N ARG A 87 27.57 17.61 12.11
CA ARG A 87 28.18 18.27 10.94
C ARG A 87 27.67 19.68 10.74
N THR A 88 26.37 19.91 10.93
CA THR A 88 25.73 21.22 10.79
C THR A 88 26.28 22.20 11.83
N GLU A 89 26.46 21.76 13.08
CA GLU A 89 27.11 22.55 14.15
C GLU A 89 28.57 22.91 13.79
N ASP A 90 29.28 22.01 13.12
CA ASP A 90 30.66 22.22 12.61
C ASP A 90 30.75 23.13 11.36
N LYS A 91 29.62 23.64 10.83
CA LYS A 91 29.53 24.54 9.65
C LYS A 91 30.20 23.99 8.37
N ARG A 92 30.10 22.69 8.13
CA ARG A 92 30.64 22.01 6.93
C ARG A 92 29.54 21.73 5.89
N VAL A 93 29.82 21.95 4.60
CA VAL A 93 28.82 21.85 3.52
C VAL A 93 28.45 20.40 3.17
N ASP A 94 27.17 20.04 3.02
CA ASP A 94 26.61 18.67 2.86
C ASP A 94 27.27 17.75 1.80
N CYS A 95 27.50 18.25 0.58
CA CYS A 95 28.13 17.45 -0.47
C CYS A 95 29.67 17.43 -0.42
N PHE A 96 30.30 18.36 0.30
CA PHE A 96 31.76 18.51 0.35
C PHE A 96 32.24 18.70 1.80
N PRO A 97 32.50 17.61 2.55
CA PRO A 97 32.85 17.66 3.97
C PRO A 97 34.19 18.37 4.28
N CYS A 98 34.97 18.70 3.24
CA CYS A 98 36.28 19.36 3.33
C CYS A 98 36.22 20.90 3.28
N MET A 99 35.09 21.49 2.91
CA MET A 99 34.92 22.95 2.90
C MET A 99 34.16 23.39 4.15
N LYS A 100 34.81 24.20 4.99
CA LYS A 100 34.14 24.94 6.08
C LYS A 100 33.70 26.29 5.52
N ILE A 101 32.44 26.66 5.72
CA ILE A 101 31.97 28.00 5.38
C ILE A 101 32.50 28.95 6.48
N SER A 102 33.60 29.64 6.17
CA SER A 102 34.22 30.65 7.06
C SER A 102 33.52 32.02 6.98
N SER A 103 32.53 32.19 6.11
CA SER A 103 31.90 33.49 5.87
C SER A 103 30.74 33.75 6.84
N TYR A 104 31.06 33.92 8.12
CA TYR A 104 30.11 34.49 9.08
C TYR A 104 30.83 34.99 10.34
N ALA A 105 31.72 35.98 10.18
CA ALA A 105 32.29 36.72 11.30
C ALA A 105 31.51 38.02 11.62
N ASN A 106 30.35 38.25 10.98
CA ASN A 106 29.51 39.44 11.22
C ASN A 106 28.02 39.15 10.98
N SER A 107 27.43 38.28 11.79
CA SER A 107 26.06 38.51 12.26
C SER A 107 25.85 37.75 13.56
N ASP A 108 26.39 38.34 14.61
CA ASP A 108 25.98 38.14 15.99
C ASP A 108 24.55 38.69 16.21
N LYS A 109 23.62 38.20 15.40
CA LYS A 109 22.17 38.44 15.43
C LYS A 109 21.48 37.18 14.91
N GLY A 110 21.22 36.24 15.82
CA GLY A 110 20.21 35.17 15.72
C GLY A 110 19.71 34.75 14.34
N ILE A 111 20.59 34.18 13.51
CA ILE A 111 20.21 33.35 12.36
C ILE A 111 20.18 31.90 12.88
N ASP A 112 19.09 31.15 12.95
CA ASP A 112 17.77 31.27 12.35
C ASP A 112 16.70 31.36 13.45
N GLN A 113 16.03 32.50 13.56
CA GLN A 113 14.63 32.48 13.96
C GLN A 113 13.91 31.52 13.01
N ASN A 114 13.46 30.41 13.59
CA ASN A 114 12.39 29.51 13.17
C ASN A 114 11.37 30.19 12.23
N ASN A 115 11.74 30.41 10.96
CA ASN A 115 10.80 30.84 9.94
C ASN A 115 9.95 29.61 9.69
N PRO A 116 8.69 29.55 10.17
CA PRO A 116 7.85 28.42 9.86
C PRO A 116 7.80 28.34 8.34
N GLY A 117 8.22 27.20 7.77
CA GLY A 117 8.19 27.01 6.32
C GLY A 117 6.84 27.45 5.76
N LEU A 118 6.81 27.99 4.54
CA LEU A 118 5.63 28.60 3.94
C LEU A 118 4.36 27.72 4.11
N LEU A 119 4.54 26.39 4.03
CA LEU A 119 3.50 25.39 4.29
C LEU A 119 2.97 25.39 5.75
N THR A 120 3.84 25.45 6.75
CA THR A 120 3.45 25.54 8.17
C THR A 120 2.69 26.83 8.44
N ARG A 121 3.13 27.94 7.84
CA ARG A 121 2.45 29.24 7.95
C ARG A 121 1.08 29.21 7.30
N TYR A 122 0.97 28.70 6.07
CA TYR A 122 -0.31 28.53 5.38
C TYR A 122 -1.29 27.64 6.17
N MET A 123 -0.82 26.51 6.69
CA MET A 123 -1.63 25.58 7.48
C MET A 123 -2.18 26.24 8.74
N LYS A 124 -1.34 27.02 9.44
CA LYS A 124 -1.70 27.70 10.70
C LYS A 124 -2.56 28.93 10.49
N GLU A 125 -2.25 29.77 9.51
CA GLU A 125 -2.88 31.09 9.34
C GLU A 125 -4.17 31.04 8.51
N ILE A 126 -4.28 30.11 7.55
CA ILE A 126 -5.44 30.05 6.64
C ILE A 126 -6.30 28.82 6.93
N HIS A 127 -5.68 27.65 7.03
CA HIS A 127 -6.44 26.39 7.11
C HIS A 127 -7.06 26.15 8.50
N ALA A 128 -6.28 26.36 9.56
CA ALA A 128 -6.73 26.16 10.94
C ALA A 128 -7.93 27.05 11.35
N PRO A 129 -7.94 28.38 11.12
CA PRO A 129 -9.08 29.21 11.52
C PRO A 129 -10.33 28.92 10.68
N ASN A 130 -10.19 28.64 9.38
CA ASN A 130 -11.33 28.32 8.52
C ASN A 130 -12.02 27.02 8.96
N LEU A 131 -11.24 25.98 9.31
CA LEU A 131 -11.79 24.71 9.77
C LEU A 131 -12.37 24.77 11.21
N SER A 132 -11.92 25.74 12.02
CA SER A 132 -12.39 25.95 13.39
C SER A 132 -13.79 26.58 13.46
N LEU A 133 -14.29 27.18 12.38
CA LEU A 133 -15.64 27.72 12.33
C LEU A 133 -16.66 26.59 12.40
N TRP A 134 -17.63 26.69 13.31
CA TRP A 134 -18.60 25.61 13.55
C TRP A 134 -19.42 25.27 12.29
N GLY A 135 -19.75 26.27 11.47
CA GLY A 135 -20.42 26.07 10.18
C GLY A 135 -19.60 25.23 9.20
N VAL A 136 -18.30 25.55 9.03
CA VAL A 136 -17.41 24.81 8.12
C VAL A 136 -17.23 23.37 8.59
N LYS A 137 -17.08 23.15 9.90
CA LYS A 137 -16.99 21.79 10.48
C LYS A 137 -18.21 20.94 10.15
N MET A 138 -19.42 21.49 10.29
CA MET A 138 -20.66 20.76 9.99
C MET A 138 -20.77 20.44 8.48
N VAL A 139 -20.38 21.38 7.62
CA VAL A 139 -20.36 21.17 6.16
C VAL A 139 -19.36 20.08 5.78
N VAL A 140 -18.13 20.11 6.30
CA VAL A 140 -17.11 19.10 6.02
C VAL A 140 -17.58 17.70 6.44
N ILE A 141 -18.11 17.57 7.66
CA ILE A 141 -18.66 16.29 8.14
C ILE A 141 -19.79 15.81 7.23
N SER A 142 -20.71 16.70 6.84
CA SER A 142 -21.81 16.36 5.93
C SER A 142 -21.32 15.85 4.58
N ILE A 143 -20.30 16.48 3.99
CA ILE A 143 -19.71 16.06 2.71
C ILE A 143 -19.04 14.69 2.83
N PHE A 144 -18.23 14.47 3.87
CA PHE A 144 -17.56 13.17 4.08
C PHE A 144 -18.57 12.04 4.32
N VAL A 145 -19.64 12.30 5.07
CA VAL A 145 -20.71 11.33 5.28
C VAL A 145 -21.46 11.03 3.98
N ALA A 146 -21.82 12.05 3.21
CA ALA A 146 -22.47 11.87 1.91
C ALA A 146 -21.58 11.06 0.95
N PHE A 147 -20.29 11.37 0.90
CA PHE A 147 -19.33 10.65 0.05
C PHE A 147 -19.13 9.20 0.51
N ALA A 148 -19.09 8.94 1.82
CA ALA A 148 -19.02 7.59 2.37
C ALA A 148 -20.27 6.77 2.02
N LEU A 149 -21.47 7.34 2.19
CA LEU A 149 -22.73 6.68 1.82
C LEU A 149 -22.81 6.41 0.31
N ALA A 150 -22.39 7.37 -0.51
CA ALA A 150 -22.32 7.20 -1.96
C ALA A 150 -21.33 6.09 -2.35
N SER A 151 -20.15 6.05 -1.73
CA SER A 151 -19.14 5.01 -1.96
C SER A 151 -19.67 3.63 -1.59
N ILE A 152 -20.34 3.49 -0.44
CA ILE A 152 -20.97 2.23 0.00
C ILE A 152 -22.05 1.78 -1.01
N ALA A 153 -22.90 2.70 -1.47
CA ALA A 153 -23.92 2.39 -2.47
C ALA A 153 -23.29 1.93 -3.79
N LEU A 154 -22.21 2.57 -4.23
CA LEU A 154 -21.54 2.26 -5.49
C LEU A 154 -20.75 0.94 -5.44
N CYS A 155 -20.18 0.57 -4.28
CA CYS A 155 -19.49 -0.71 -4.08
C CYS A 155 -20.39 -1.91 -4.45
N THR A 156 -21.71 -1.83 -4.25
CA THR A 156 -22.63 -2.92 -4.59
C THR A 156 -22.78 -3.17 -6.10
N ARG A 157 -22.36 -2.22 -6.94
CA ARG A 157 -22.46 -2.31 -8.40
C ARG A 157 -21.20 -2.85 -9.06
N ILE A 158 -20.13 -3.10 -8.28
CA ILE A 158 -18.87 -3.54 -8.84
C ILE A 158 -18.99 -5.00 -9.30
N GLN A 159 -18.74 -5.25 -10.58
CA GLN A 159 -18.80 -6.60 -11.13
C GLN A 159 -17.53 -7.35 -10.72
N PRO A 160 -17.63 -8.52 -10.07
CA PRO A 160 -16.47 -9.32 -9.74
C PRO A 160 -15.97 -10.04 -10.99
N GLY A 161 -14.68 -9.89 -11.30
CA GLY A 161 -14.05 -10.59 -12.40
C GLY A 161 -12.83 -9.84 -12.91
N LEU A 162 -11.81 -10.59 -13.33
CA LEU A 162 -10.70 -10.03 -14.06
C LEU A 162 -10.91 -10.39 -15.53
N GLU A 163 -11.22 -9.39 -16.35
CA GLU A 163 -11.31 -9.60 -17.78
C GLU A 163 -9.91 -9.90 -18.33
N GLN A 164 -9.75 -11.06 -18.95
CA GLN A 164 -8.45 -11.56 -19.41
C GLN A 164 -7.76 -10.60 -20.38
N GLN A 165 -8.54 -9.84 -21.16
CA GLN A 165 -8.01 -8.85 -22.11
C GLN A 165 -7.24 -7.71 -21.43
N ILE A 166 -7.55 -7.39 -20.17
CA ILE A 166 -6.91 -6.29 -19.41
C ILE A 166 -5.51 -6.69 -18.91
N VAL A 167 -5.27 -7.99 -18.74
CA VAL A 167 -3.98 -8.54 -18.27
C VAL A 167 -2.94 -8.57 -19.41
N LEU A 168 -3.40 -8.50 -20.65
CA LEU A 168 -2.53 -8.58 -21.83
C LEU A 168 -1.99 -7.20 -22.20
N PRO A 169 -0.74 -7.11 -22.69
CA PRO A 169 -0.23 -5.90 -23.31
C PRO A 169 -1.14 -5.45 -24.45
N ARG A 170 -1.34 -4.14 -24.59
CA ARG A 170 -2.24 -3.55 -25.59
C ARG A 170 -1.85 -3.86 -27.04
N ASP A 171 -0.57 -4.15 -27.28
CA ASP A 171 -0.03 -4.45 -28.62
C ASP A 171 0.02 -5.96 -28.91
N SER A 172 -0.55 -6.81 -28.05
CA SER A 172 -0.50 -8.26 -28.21
C SER A 172 -1.49 -8.75 -29.26
N TYR A 173 -1.05 -9.63 -30.16
CA TYR A 173 -1.90 -10.33 -31.14
C TYR A 173 -3.07 -11.09 -30.48
N LEU A 174 -2.91 -11.47 -29.21
CA LEU A 174 -3.92 -12.16 -28.42
C LEU A 174 -5.17 -11.29 -28.20
N GLN A 175 -5.06 -9.96 -28.23
CA GLN A 175 -6.20 -9.07 -28.07
C GLN A 175 -7.18 -9.21 -29.25
N GLY A 176 -6.66 -9.29 -30.48
CA GLY A 176 -7.47 -9.58 -31.68
C GLY A 176 -8.03 -11.00 -31.69
N TYR A 177 -7.26 -11.99 -31.23
CA TYR A 177 -7.74 -13.36 -31.08
C TYR A 177 -8.93 -13.46 -30.11
N PHE A 178 -8.84 -12.87 -28.92
CA PHE A 178 -9.94 -12.92 -27.94
C PHE A 178 -11.21 -12.22 -28.44
N ASN A 179 -11.08 -11.12 -29.18
CA ASN A 179 -12.22 -10.47 -29.84
C ASN A 179 -12.88 -11.41 -30.85
N ASN A 180 -12.10 -12.01 -31.76
CA ASN A 180 -12.63 -12.93 -32.77
C ASN A 180 -13.26 -14.18 -32.14
N VAL A 181 -12.66 -14.71 -31.07
CA VAL A 181 -13.25 -15.84 -30.32
C VAL A 181 -14.59 -15.43 -29.69
N SER A 182 -14.69 -14.26 -29.07
CA SER A 182 -15.96 -13.79 -28.49
C SER A 182 -17.05 -13.52 -29.53
N GLU A 183 -16.68 -13.11 -30.75
CA GLU A 183 -17.63 -12.73 -31.80
C GLU A 183 -18.07 -13.93 -32.66
N TYR A 184 -17.15 -14.80 -33.06
CA TYR A 184 -17.43 -15.89 -34.01
C TYR A 184 -17.64 -17.25 -33.34
N LEU A 185 -17.07 -17.50 -32.16
CA LEU A 185 -17.17 -18.80 -31.50
C LEU A 185 -18.49 -18.92 -30.73
N ARG A 186 -19.37 -19.81 -31.18
CA ARG A 186 -20.69 -20.07 -30.56
C ARG A 186 -20.69 -21.17 -29.49
N ILE A 187 -19.54 -21.81 -29.27
CA ILE A 187 -19.37 -22.91 -28.33
C ILE A 187 -18.38 -22.52 -27.23
N GLY A 188 -18.70 -22.90 -26.00
CA GLY A 188 -17.79 -22.73 -24.86
C GLY A 188 -16.76 -23.86 -24.77
N PRO A 189 -15.79 -23.76 -23.84
CA PRO A 189 -14.84 -24.84 -23.56
C PRO A 189 -15.58 -26.14 -23.20
N PRO A 190 -15.10 -27.32 -23.63
CA PRO A 190 -15.73 -28.60 -23.31
C PRO A 190 -15.66 -28.89 -21.81
N LEU A 191 -16.74 -29.44 -21.25
CA LEU A 191 -16.81 -29.88 -19.86
C LEU A 191 -16.64 -31.40 -19.78
N TYR A 192 -15.73 -31.85 -18.92
CA TYR A 192 -15.48 -33.27 -18.68
C TYR A 192 -16.06 -33.69 -17.33
N PHE A 193 -17.05 -34.58 -17.34
CA PHE A 193 -17.61 -35.16 -16.12
C PHE A 193 -16.81 -36.40 -15.74
N VAL A 194 -15.97 -36.28 -14.71
CA VAL A 194 -15.13 -37.38 -14.22
C VAL A 194 -15.79 -38.03 -13.00
N VAL A 195 -16.31 -39.25 -13.18
CA VAL A 195 -16.85 -40.05 -12.06
C VAL A 195 -15.72 -40.82 -11.39
N LYS A 196 -15.45 -40.51 -10.13
CA LYS A 196 -14.45 -41.21 -9.31
C LYS A 196 -15.13 -42.30 -8.47
N ASN A 197 -14.43 -43.43 -8.28
CA ASN A 197 -14.84 -44.54 -7.40
C ASN A 197 -16.17 -45.20 -7.77
N PHE A 198 -16.45 -45.35 -9.07
CA PHE A 198 -17.62 -46.10 -9.53
C PHE A 198 -17.22 -47.51 -9.96
N ASN A 199 -17.95 -48.51 -9.47
CA ASN A 199 -17.72 -49.90 -9.84
C ASN A 199 -18.56 -50.25 -11.09
N TYR A 200 -17.93 -50.18 -12.26
CA TYR A 200 -18.56 -50.47 -13.56
C TYR A 200 -18.99 -51.93 -13.75
N SER A 201 -18.62 -52.84 -12.84
CA SER A 201 -18.92 -54.27 -12.96
C SER A 201 -20.30 -54.68 -12.42
N ILE A 202 -21.03 -53.79 -11.74
CA ILE A 202 -22.35 -54.09 -11.17
C ILE A 202 -23.45 -53.72 -12.18
N SER A 203 -24.14 -54.74 -12.71
CA SER A 203 -25.17 -54.63 -13.76
C SER A 203 -26.45 -53.88 -13.36
N PHE A 204 -26.66 -53.65 -12.05
CA PHE A 204 -27.90 -53.09 -11.51
C PHE A 204 -28.06 -51.58 -11.73
N ASP A 205 -26.98 -50.87 -12.05
CA ASP A 205 -26.95 -49.39 -12.03
C ASP A 205 -26.76 -48.76 -13.43
N PHE A 206 -26.71 -49.58 -14.49
CA PHE A 206 -26.61 -49.10 -15.88
C PHE A 206 -27.89 -48.42 -16.38
N SER A 207 -29.04 -48.80 -15.82
CA SER A 207 -30.35 -48.28 -16.24
C SER A 207 -30.61 -46.85 -15.74
N SER A 208 -29.96 -46.42 -14.66
CA SER A 208 -30.20 -45.12 -14.01
C SER A 208 -29.46 -43.95 -14.69
N LYS A 209 -28.41 -44.23 -15.49
CA LYS A 209 -27.55 -43.20 -16.11
C LYS A 209 -27.42 -43.26 -17.64
N CYS A 210 -28.04 -44.25 -18.30
CA CYS A 210 -28.12 -44.30 -19.76
C CYS A 210 -29.52 -43.93 -20.27
N PRO A 211 -29.81 -42.65 -20.55
CA PRO A 211 -30.87 -42.35 -21.50
C PRO A 211 -30.30 -42.64 -22.89
N MET A 212 -30.58 -43.84 -23.43
CA MET A 212 -30.43 -44.17 -24.86
C MET A 212 -28.99 -44.42 -25.38
N VAL A 213 -28.28 -45.42 -24.83
CA VAL A 213 -27.19 -46.13 -25.54
C VAL A 213 -27.50 -47.63 -25.57
N ALA A 214 -28.65 -47.98 -26.16
CA ALA A 214 -29.07 -49.37 -26.36
C ALA A 214 -29.56 -49.64 -27.79
N ILE A 215 -29.29 -48.76 -28.76
CA ILE A 215 -29.68 -48.97 -30.16
C ILE A 215 -28.56 -48.48 -31.08
N HIS A 216 -27.48 -49.26 -31.23
CA HIS A 216 -26.75 -49.43 -32.52
C HIS A 216 -25.51 -50.33 -32.38
N GLN A 217 -25.65 -51.54 -31.84
CA GLN A 217 -24.56 -52.52 -31.85
C GLN A 217 -25.01 -53.87 -32.39
N ASN A 218 -25.83 -53.83 -33.46
CA ASN A 218 -26.29 -55.03 -34.16
C ASN A 218 -26.31 -54.91 -35.69
N TYR A 219 -25.52 -53.99 -36.26
CA TYR A 219 -25.22 -54.00 -37.69
C TYR A 219 -23.76 -53.61 -37.85
N TYR A 220 -22.88 -54.61 -37.95
CA TYR A 220 -21.66 -54.69 -38.75
C TYR A 220 -20.92 -55.94 -38.28
N PHE A 221 -21.50 -57.07 -38.70
CA PHE A 221 -20.83 -58.36 -38.74
C PHE A 221 -20.01 -58.37 -40.04
N LEU A 222 -18.69 -58.26 -39.92
CA LEU A 222 -17.63 -58.89 -40.74
C LEU A 222 -16.27 -58.45 -40.22
#